data_AF-A0A963X2F4-F1
#
_entry.id   AF-A0A963X2F4-F1
#
_cell.length_a   1.000
_cell.length_b   1.000
_cell.length_c   1.000
_cell.angle_alpha   90.00
_cell.angle_beta   90.00
_cell.angle_gamma   90.00
#
_symmetry.space_group_name_H-M   'P 1'
#
loop_
_entity.id
_entity.type
_entity.pdbx_description
1 polymer ?
#
loop_
_entity_poly.entity_id
_entity_poly.type
_entity_poly.pdbx_seq_one_letter_code
_entity_poly.pdbx_strand_id
1 'polypeptide(L)' 'MTAIYKIMGEADWRTAMGTGFVSPADVDRRDGYIHLSAEE' A
#
# COMPACT_ATOMS: atom_id res chain seq x y z
N MET A 1 9.01 -10.52 14.43
CA MET A 1 8.18 -10.03 13.30
C MET A 1 9.09 -9.21 12.42
N THR A 2 9.13 -9.51 11.11
CA THR A 2 9.86 -8.70 10.13
C THR A 2 8.90 -7.63 9.60
N ALA A 3 9.31 -6.37 9.64
CA ALA A 3 8.53 -5.29 9.07
C ALA A 3 8.58 -5.35 7.53
N ILE A 4 7.46 -5.00 6.90
CA ILE A 4 7.36 -4.77 5.46
C ILE A 4 6.77 -3.40 5.24
N TYR A 5 7.17 -2.75 4.16
CA TYR A 5 6.91 -1.34 3.91
C TYR A 5 6.11 -1.17 2.62
N LYS A 6 5.20 -0.19 2.63
CA LYS A 6 4.48 0.29 1.46
C LYS A 6 4.81 1.76 1.25
N ILE A 7 5.20 2.11 0.04
CA ILE A 7 5.24 3.51 -0.40
C ILE A 7 3.92 3.80 -1.11
N MET A 8 3.27 4.91 -0.76
CA MET A 8 2.03 5.39 -1.38
C MET A 8 1.90 6.91 -1.27
N GLY A 9 0.96 7.48 -2.02
CA GLY A 9 0.65 8.91 -1.95
C GLY A 9 -0.02 9.29 -0.63
N GLU A 10 0.19 10.53 -0.18
CA GLU A 10 -0.41 11.03 1.07
C GLU A 10 -1.95 11.03 1.02
N ALA A 11 -2.55 11.37 -0.13
CA ALA A 11 -4.00 11.36 -0.30
C ALA A 11 -4.59 9.96 -0.17
N ASP A 12 -3.91 8.94 -0.72
CA ASP A 12 -4.32 7.54 -0.61
C ASP A 12 -4.20 7.07 0.84
N TRP A 13 -3.13 7.47 1.54
CA TRP A 13 -2.96 7.17 2.96
C TRP A 13 -4.06 7.79 3.83
N ARG A 14 -4.38 9.07 3.62
CA ARG A 14 -5.49 9.73 4.32
C ARG A 14 -6.84 9.05 4.06
N THR A 15 -7.08 8.62 2.82
CA THR A 15 -8.28 7.85 2.46
C THR A 15 -8.31 6.50 3.18
N ALA A 16 -7.18 5.79 3.22
CA ALA A 16 -7.07 4.51 3.92
C ALA A 16 -7.32 4.66 5.43
N MET A 17 -6.80 5.72 6.05
CA MET A 17 -7.07 6.04 7.46
C MET A 17 -8.55 6.30 7.74
N GLY A 18 -9.26 6.96 6.82
CA GLY A 18 -10.70 7.24 6.98
C GLY A 18 -11.59 6.01 6.73
N THR A 19 -11.14 5.07 5.90
CA THR A 19 -11.92 3.89 5.50
C THR A 19 -11.52 2.61 6.26
N GLY A 20 -10.37 2.61 6.92
CA GLY A 20 -9.76 1.42 7.51
C GLY A 20 -9.21 0.43 6.47
N PHE A 21 -9.13 0.81 5.20
CA PHE A 21 -8.73 -0.07 4.10
C PHE A 21 -7.76 0.60 3.14
N VAL A 22 -6.60 -0.03 2.95
CA VAL A 22 -5.64 0.39 1.92
C VAL A 22 -6.08 -0.15 0.57
N SER A 23 -6.56 0.75 -0.30
CA SER A 23 -6.86 0.37 -1.68
C SER A 23 -5.57 0.09 -2.46
N PRO A 24 -5.54 -0.92 -3.35
CA PRO A 24 -4.37 -1.18 -4.20
C PRO A 24 -4.08 0.01 -5.12
N ALA A 25 -2.80 0.33 -5.35
CA ALA A 25 -2.42 1.28 -6.37
C ALA A 25 -2.68 0.71 -7.78
N ASP A 26 -2.66 1.55 -8.82
CA ASP A 26 -2.92 1.09 -10.19
C ASP A 26 -1.95 -0.01 -10.66
N VAL A 27 -0.67 0.09 -10.27
CA VAL A 27 0.32 -0.96 -10.52
C VAL A 27 -0.01 -2.25 -9.79
N ASP A 28 -0.45 -2.17 -8.54
CA ASP A 28 -0.87 -3.34 -7.74
C ASP A 28 -2.07 -4.03 -8.40
N ARG A 29 -3.04 -3.26 -8.91
CA ARG A 29 -4.22 -3.81 -9.61
C ARG A 29 -3.84 -4.54 -10.88
N ARG A 30 -2.94 -3.95 -11.68
CA ARG A 30 -2.51 -4.54 -12.95
C ARG A 30 -1.75 -5.85 -12.74
N ASP A 31 -0.93 -5.91 -11.70
CA ASP A 31 -0.05 -7.04 -11.44
C ASP A 31 -0.74 -8.11 -10.56
N GLY A 32 -1.87 -7.77 -9.94
CA GLY A 32 -2.75 -8.70 -9.23
C GLY A 32 -2.39 -8.91 -7.75
N TYR A 33 -1.48 -8.12 -7.19
CA TYR A 33 -1.07 -8.17 -5.79
C TYR A 33 -0.54 -6.81 -5.29
N ILE A 34 -0.56 -6.58 -3.97
CA ILE A 34 -0.03 -5.36 -3.37
C ILE A 34 1.49 -5.47 -3.26
N HIS A 35 2.21 -4.56 -3.93
CA HIS A 35 3.65 -4.46 -3.81
C HIS A 35 4.03 -3.93 -2.43
N LEU A 36 4.85 -4.69 -1.71
CA LEU A 36 5.46 -4.35 -0.43
C LEU A 36 6.95 -4.67 -0.53
N SER A 37 7.77 -3.97 0.25
CA SER A 37 9.22 -4.17 0.29
C SER A 37 9.68 -4.58 1.68
N ALA A 38 10.77 -5.33 1.76
CA ALA A 38 11.55 -5.47 2.99
C ALA A 38 12.36 -4.18 3.25
N GLU A 39 13.11 -4.16 4.35
CA GLU A 39 13.99 -3.02 4.68
C GLU A 39 15.23 -2.93 3.76
N GLU A 40 15.75 -4.08 3.32
CA GLU A 40 16.96 -4.24 2.50
C GLU A 40 16.75 -3.96 1.00
#